data_AF-A0A423NRA0-F1
#
_entry.id   AF-A0A423NRA0-F1
#
_cell.length_a   1.000
_cell.length_b   1.000
_cell.length_c   1.000
_cell.angle_alpha   90.00
_cell.angle_beta   90.00
_cell.angle_gamma   90.00
#
_symmetry.space_group_name_H-M   'P 1'
#
loop_
_entity.id
_entity.type
_entity.pdbx_description
1 polymer ?
#
loop_
_entity_poly.entity_id
_entity_poly.type
_entity_poly.pdbx_seq_one_letter_code
_entity_poly.pdbx_strand_id
1 'polypeptide(L)'
;MSKVEKGIQFIDIPQDDEYSVPAELQSLCDRFLTGNYRTTAEEEALLRLKYIHTSANWNHPLGRRDGSGIDAFYINAPTEDAIRVQHPHVADWKLW
;
A
#
# COMPACT_ATOMS: atom_id res chain seq x y z
N MET A 1 -6.16 11.35 -12.92
CA MET A 1 -7.57 11.17 -13.29
C MET A 1 -8.04 9.81 -12.82
N SER A 2 -9.15 9.78 -12.08
CA SER A 2 -9.74 8.54 -11.57
C SER A 2 -10.38 7.73 -12.71
N LYS A 3 -10.68 6.45 -12.48
CA LYS A 3 -11.33 5.60 -13.47
C LYS A 3 -12.74 6.09 -13.83
N VAL A 4 -13.45 6.70 -12.86
CA VAL A 4 -14.79 7.29 -13.06
C VAL A 4 -14.71 8.49 -14.02
N GLU A 5 -13.70 9.35 -13.87
CA GLU A 5 -13.48 10.49 -14.78
C GLU A 5 -13.20 10.07 -16.23
N LYS A 6 -12.75 8.82 -16.44
CA LYS A 6 -12.56 8.22 -17.76
C LYS A 6 -13.81 7.54 -18.32
N GLY A 7 -14.96 7.67 -17.65
CA GLY A 7 -16.23 7.07 -18.08
C GLY A 7 -16.30 5.56 -17.88
N ILE A 8 -15.39 4.98 -17.09
CA ILE A 8 -15.45 3.55 -16.76
C ILE A 8 -16.63 3.33 -15.81
N GLN A 9 -17.55 2.46 -16.21
CA GLN A 9 -18.69 2.08 -15.39
C GLN A 9 -18.24 1.16 -14.25
N PHE A 10 -18.75 1.43 -13.06
CA PHE A 10 -18.57 0.60 -11.87
C PHE A 10 -19.92 0.01 -11.46
N ILE A 11 -19.86 -1.16 -10.85
CA ILE A 11 -20.97 -1.65 -10.04
C ILE A 11 -21.00 -0.89 -8.72
N ASP A 12 -22.20 -0.67 -8.19
CA ASP A 12 -22.36 -0.05 -6.88
C ASP A 12 -21.71 -0.94 -5.81
N ILE A 13 -21.12 -0.28 -4.80
CA ILE A 13 -20.52 -0.97 -3.66
C ILE A 13 -21.67 -1.51 -2.78
N PRO A 14 -21.65 -2.80 -2.42
CA PRO A 14 -22.63 -3.36 -1.48
C PRO A 14 -22.65 -2.56 -0.17
N GLN A 15 -23.83 -2.38 0.41
CA GLN A 15 -23.99 -1.68 1.69
C GLN A 15 -23.70 -2.59 2.89
N ASP A 16 -22.58 -3.31 2.81
CA ASP A 16 -22.11 -4.21 3.86
C ASP A 16 -21.04 -3.51 4.71
N ASP A 17 -20.96 -3.88 6.00
CA ASP A 17 -20.01 -3.28 6.95
C ASP A 17 -18.54 -3.44 6.51
N GLU A 18 -18.20 -4.51 5.78
CA GLU A 18 -16.85 -4.76 5.26
C GLU A 18 -16.37 -3.70 4.26
N TYR A 19 -17.30 -3.06 3.56
CA TYR A 19 -17.01 -1.99 2.59
C TYR A 19 -17.22 -0.58 3.16
N SER A 20 -17.64 -0.47 4.43
CA SER A 20 -17.92 0.80 5.06
C SER A 20 -16.65 1.45 5.60
N VAL A 21 -16.53 2.76 5.40
CA VAL A 21 -15.41 3.54 5.97
C VAL A 21 -15.70 3.81 7.45
N PRO A 22 -14.79 3.46 8.39
CA PRO A 22 -14.96 3.81 9.79
C PRO A 22 -15.16 5.32 9.98
N ALA A 23 -16.06 5.72 10.88
CA ALA A 23 -16.43 7.12 11.06
C ALA A 23 -15.22 8.05 11.37
N GLU A 24 -14.23 7.55 12.11
CA GLU A 24 -12.99 8.29 12.42
C GLU A 24 -12.11 8.58 11.18
N LEU A 25 -12.34 7.88 10.07
CA LEU A 25 -11.66 8.09 8.79
C LEU A 25 -12.50 8.88 7.78
N GLN A 26 -13.77 9.18 8.05
CA GLN A 26 -14.67 9.80 7.07
C GLN A 26 -14.12 11.14 6.58
N SER A 27 -13.64 12.00 7.48
CA SER A 27 -13.05 13.30 7.14
C SER A 27 -11.79 13.20 6.28
N LEU A 28 -11.02 12.11 6.40
CA LEU A 28 -9.87 11.83 5.52
C LEU A 28 -10.35 11.35 4.16
N CYS A 29 -11.31 10.42 4.14
CA CYS A 29 -11.93 9.89 2.92
C CYS A 29 -12.48 11.02 2.04
N ASP A 30 -13.35 11.86 2.60
CA ASP A 30 -13.97 12.97 1.89
C ASP A 30 -12.90 13.92 1.29
N ARG A 31 -11.84 14.19 2.06
CA ARG A 31 -10.74 15.05 1.62
C ARG A 31 -9.94 14.40 0.48
N PHE A 32 -9.62 13.12 0.60
CA PHE A 32 -8.81 12.39 -0.38
C PHE A 32 -9.55 12.19 -1.69
N LEU A 33 -10.88 12.04 -1.66
CA LEU A 33 -11.72 12.00 -2.85
C LEU A 33 -11.65 13.30 -3.68
N THR A 34 -11.37 14.45 -3.04
CA THR A 34 -11.13 15.72 -3.74
C THR A 34 -9.70 15.90 -4.25
N GLY A 35 -8.81 14.93 -4.02
CA GLY A 35 -7.40 14.99 -4.39
C GLY A 35 -6.52 15.74 -3.39
N ASN A 36 -7.06 16.15 -2.24
CA ASN A 36 -6.29 16.77 -1.18
C ASN A 36 -5.77 15.71 -0.20
N TYR A 37 -4.51 15.30 -0.35
CA TYR A 37 -3.87 14.26 0.45
C TYR A 37 -3.13 14.78 1.70
N ARG A 38 -3.44 15.99 2.17
CA ARG A 38 -2.80 16.55 3.37
C ARG A 38 -3.41 15.96 4.63
N THR A 39 -2.53 15.57 5.55
CA THR A 39 -2.85 15.01 6.86
C THR A 39 -2.41 15.95 7.99
N THR A 40 -3.10 15.89 9.13
CA THR A 40 -2.60 16.45 10.40
C THR A 40 -1.72 15.44 11.13
N ALA A 41 -1.02 15.88 12.17
CA ALA A 41 -0.18 15.00 12.99
C ALA A 41 -1.00 13.92 13.72
N GLU A 42 -2.21 14.27 14.15
CA GLU A 42 -3.15 13.36 14.81
C GLU A 42 -3.71 12.33 13.82
N GLU A 43 -4.04 12.75 12.60
CA GLU A 43 -4.46 11.86 11.51
C GLU A 43 -3.35 10.87 11.14
N GLU A 44 -2.10 11.34 11.02
CA GLU A 44 -0.93 10.48 10.79
C GLU A 44 -0.74 9.46 11.92
N ALA A 45 -0.88 9.88 13.18
CA ALA A 45 -0.78 8.98 14.33
C ALA A 45 -1.88 7.91 14.31
N LEU A 46 -3.13 8.30 14.04
CA LEU A 46 -4.27 7.39 13.91
C LEU A 46 -4.01 6.35 12.82
N LEU A 47 -3.60 6.80 11.62
CA LEU A 47 -3.33 5.93 10.49
C LEU A 47 -2.21 4.93 10.80
N ARG A 48 -1.09 5.39 11.36
CA ARG A 48 0.05 4.51 11.70
C ARG A 48 -0.28 3.48 12.78
N LEU A 49 -1.10 3.85 13.75
CA LEU A 49 -1.44 2.95 14.86
C LEU A 49 -2.51 1.91 14.50
N LYS A 50 -3.42 2.23 13.57
CA LYS A 50 -4.62 1.40 13.33
C LYS A 50 -4.79 0.89 11.90
N TYR A 51 -4.32 1.62 10.89
CA TYR A 51 -4.74 1.39 9.49
C TYR A 51 -3.58 1.14 8.52
N ILE A 52 -2.36 1.54 8.85
CA ILE A 52 -1.17 1.28 8.03
C ILE A 52 -0.46 0.03 8.56
N HIS A 53 -0.43 -1.00 7.73
CA HIS A 53 0.28 -2.24 8.05
C HIS A 53 1.77 -2.12 7.75
N THR A 54 2.61 -2.57 8.68
CA THR A 54 4.05 -2.74 8.45
C THR A 54 4.28 -3.97 7.57
N SER A 55 4.33 -3.75 6.26
CA SER A 55 4.48 -4.83 5.27
C SER A 55 5.90 -5.40 5.22
N ALA A 56 6.92 -4.58 5.43
CA ALA A 56 8.31 -5.02 5.45
C ALA A 56 8.69 -5.66 6.80
N ASN A 57 9.21 -6.88 6.79
CA ASN A 57 9.55 -7.64 8.00
C ASN A 57 10.56 -8.76 7.70
N TRP A 58 11.21 -9.25 8.76
CA TRP A 58 12.13 -10.38 8.75
C TRP A 58 11.48 -11.66 9.33
N ASN A 59 10.16 -11.84 9.14
CA ASN A 59 9.49 -13.03 9.64
C ASN A 59 10.10 -14.30 9.02
N HIS A 60 9.99 -15.42 9.74
CA HIS A 60 10.67 -16.67 9.40
C HIS A 60 10.46 -17.04 7.92
N PRO A 61 11.54 -17.38 7.20
CA PRO A 61 11.46 -17.68 5.79
C PRO A 61 10.50 -18.86 5.56
N LEU A 62 9.66 -18.76 4.54
CA LEU A 62 8.86 -19.89 4.09
C LEU A 62 9.81 -20.92 3.48
N GLY A 63 10.21 -21.91 4.28
CA GLY A 63 11.01 -23.04 3.82
C GLY A 63 10.26 -23.79 2.72
N ARG A 64 10.91 -24.01 1.57
CA ARG A 64 10.35 -24.87 0.53
C ARG A 64 10.25 -26.30 1.07
N ARG A 65 9.12 -26.96 0.83
CA ARG A 65 8.86 -28.35 1.25
C ARG A 65 9.43 -29.40 0.28
N ASP A 66 10.16 -28.98 -0.75
CA ASP A 66 10.61 -29.84 -1.87
C ASP A 66 11.99 -30.50 -1.66
N GLY A 67 12.54 -30.44 -0.45
CA GLY A 67 13.72 -31.24 -0.06
C GLY A 67 15.05 -30.75 -0.65
N SER A 68 15.07 -29.67 -1.42
CA SER A 68 16.29 -29.06 -1.96
C SER A 68 16.70 -27.82 -1.14
N GLY A 69 17.38 -28.03 -0.03
CA GLY A 69 18.25 -26.99 0.54
C GLY A 69 17.59 -25.93 1.44
N ILE A 70 18.41 -25.47 2.37
CA ILE A 70 18.09 -24.68 3.57
C ILE A 70 18.22 -23.18 3.25
N ASP A 71 17.77 -22.75 2.07
CA ASP A 71 17.92 -21.34 1.67
C ASP A 71 16.80 -20.51 2.27
N ALA A 72 17.15 -19.74 3.31
CA ALA A 72 16.25 -18.80 3.96
C ALA A 72 15.86 -17.69 2.98
N PHE A 73 14.58 -17.65 2.60
CA PHE A 73 14.02 -16.60 1.75
C PHE A 73 13.07 -15.68 2.51
N TYR A 74 13.46 -14.41 2.66
CA TYR A 74 12.68 -13.37 3.32
C TYR A 74 11.95 -12.52 2.28
N ILE A 75 10.76 -12.95 1.88
CA ILE A 75 9.94 -12.30 0.83
C ILE A 75 9.63 -10.82 1.11
N ASN A 76 9.59 -10.44 2.39
CA ASN A 76 9.20 -9.12 2.84
C ASN A 76 10.38 -8.34 3.45
N ALA A 77 11.62 -8.80 3.23
CA ALA A 77 12.78 -8.10 3.78
C ALA A 77 12.78 -6.63 3.30
N PRO A 78 12.95 -5.66 4.22
CA PRO A 78 13.11 -4.26 3.83
C PRO A 78 14.39 -4.09 3.01
N THR A 79 14.45 -3.01 2.22
CA THR A 79 15.72 -2.53 1.67
C THR A 79 16.66 -2.12 2.80
N GLU A 80 17.96 -2.07 2.52
CA GLU A 80 18.98 -1.74 3.51
C GLU A 80 18.75 -0.38 4.19
N ASP A 81 18.21 0.59 3.44
CA ASP A 81 17.88 1.94 3.89
C ASP A 81 16.43 2.11 4.36
N ALA A 82 15.62 1.05 4.32
CA ALA A 82 14.17 1.07 4.55
C ALA A 82 13.39 2.03 3.63
N ILE A 83 13.94 2.41 2.47
CA ILE A 83 13.31 3.25 1.46
C ILE A 83 12.85 2.39 0.28
N ARG A 84 11.58 2.53 -0.10
CA ARG A 84 11.06 1.84 -1.28
C ARG A 84 11.72 2.35 -2.56
N VAL A 85 12.38 1.45 -3.29
CA VAL A 85 12.93 1.75 -4.62
C VAL A 85 11.80 2.10 -5.59
N GLN A 86 11.96 3.23 -6.30
CA GLN A 86 11.07 3.64 -7.39
C GLN A 86 11.80 3.48 -8.71
N HIS A 87 11.19 2.76 -9.66
CA HIS A 87 11.74 2.58 -11.00
C HIS A 87 10.97 3.47 -11.98
N PRO A 88 11.54 4.59 -12.43
CA PRO A 88 10.85 5.49 -13.35
C PRO A 88 10.61 4.81 -14.71
N HIS A 89 9.57 5.25 -15.43
CA HIS A 89 9.28 4.79 -16.80
C HIS A 89 10.26 5.33 -17.85
N VAL A 90 11.27 6.08 -17.42
CA VAL A 90 12.37 6.54 -18.27
C VAL A 90 13.55 5.64 -17.97
N ALA A 91 14.21 5.12 -19.00
CA ALA A 91 15.40 4.33 -18.82
C ALA A 91 16.50 5.16 -18.13
N ASP A 92 17.05 4.64 -17.04
CA ASP A 92 18.25 5.20 -16.39
C ASP A 92 19.54 4.94 -17.19
N TRP A 93 19.42 4.28 -18.36
CA TRP A 93 20.51 4.01 -19.28
C TRP A 93 20.34 4.80 -20.59
N LYS A 94 21.45 5.24 -21.17
CA LYS A 94 21.52 5.71 -22.56
C LYS A 94 22.09 4.58 -23.43
N LEU A 95 21.39 4.23 -24.51
CA LEU A 95 22.05 3.55 -25.62
C LEU A 95 23.05 4.56 -26.19
N TRP A 96 24.31 4.15 -26.15
CA TRP A 96 25.45 4.86 -26.68
C TRP A 96 25.29 5.13 -28.17
#